data_AF-A0A022MCD3-F1
#
_entry.id   AF-A0A022MCD3-F1
#
_cell.length_a   1.000
_cell.length_b   1.000
_cell.length_c   1.000
_cell.angle_alpha   90.00
_cell.angle_beta   90.00
_cell.angle_gamma   90.00
#
_symmetry.space_group_name_H-M   'P 1'
#
loop_
_entity.id
_entity.type
_entity.pdbx_description
1 polymer ?
#
loop_
_entity_poly.entity_id
_entity_poly.type
_entity_poly.pdbx_seq_one_letter_code
_entity_poly.pdbx_strand_id
1 'polypeptide(L)'
;MPDAAAPRDAAQSQNTAGGAAADRADAARTAQARAAAEEAALLSLPAVDPDATAAYGDHPDQVIDFYAPRTGAGAVPGEAPGSAPLVVVLHGGAWRAPYDRRHITPFADFLARRGFAVANVEYRRGGTSAART
;
A
#
# COMPACT_ATOMS: atom_id res chain seq x y z
N MET A 1 -7.92 -64.01 -31.29
CA MET A 1 -7.05 -62.82 -31.16
C MET A 1 -7.76 -61.79 -30.31
N PRO A 2 -7.47 -61.66 -29.00
CA PRO A 2 -7.75 -60.42 -28.29
C PRO A 2 -6.48 -59.56 -28.27
N ASP A 3 -6.63 -58.30 -28.70
CA ASP A 3 -5.62 -57.25 -28.61
C ASP A 3 -5.57 -56.73 -27.17
N ALA A 4 -4.39 -56.78 -26.54
CA ALA A 4 -4.18 -56.38 -25.17
C ALA A 4 -3.77 -54.90 -25.14
N ALA A 5 -4.71 -54.01 -24.79
CA ALA A 5 -4.42 -52.61 -24.51
C ALA A 5 -3.51 -52.50 -23.27
N ALA A 6 -2.31 -51.92 -23.46
CA ALA A 6 -1.33 -51.69 -22.41
C ALA A 6 -1.81 -50.64 -21.39
N PRO A 7 -1.49 -50.78 -20.09
CA PRO A 7 -1.87 -49.81 -19.08
C PRO A 7 -1.02 -48.54 -19.22
N ARG A 8 -1.62 -47.45 -19.70
CA ARG A 8 -1.10 -46.08 -19.54
C ARG A 8 -2.05 -45.36 -18.59
N ASP A 9 -1.70 -45.17 -17.32
CA ASP A 9 -2.42 -44.14 -16.53
C ASP A 9 -1.77 -43.62 -15.24
N ALA A 10 -0.89 -44.37 -14.57
CA ALA A 10 -0.38 -43.91 -13.26
C ALA A 10 0.77 -42.89 -13.34
N ALA A 11 1.71 -43.06 -14.26
CA ALA A 11 2.89 -42.19 -14.37
C ALA A 11 2.58 -40.83 -15.02
N GLN A 12 1.58 -40.78 -15.92
CA GLN A 12 1.18 -39.57 -16.61
C GLN A 12 0.44 -38.59 -15.67
N SER A 13 -0.35 -39.13 -14.73
CA SER A 13 -1.08 -38.36 -13.71
C SER A 13 -0.18 -37.70 -12.66
N GLN A 14 0.97 -38.30 -12.35
CA GLN A 14 1.94 -37.72 -11.41
C GLN A 14 2.78 -36.60 -12.08
N ASN A 15 3.12 -36.75 -13.36
CA ASN A 15 3.84 -35.73 -14.13
C ASN A 15 2.99 -34.48 -14.39
N THR A 16 1.68 -34.61 -14.63
CA THR A 16 0.78 -33.46 -14.81
C THR A 16 0.52 -32.70 -13.51
N ALA A 17 0.38 -33.40 -12.38
CA ALA A 17 0.27 -32.77 -11.07
C ALA A 17 1.55 -32.01 -10.66
N GLY A 18 2.73 -32.58 -10.98
CA GLY A 18 4.02 -31.93 -10.77
C GLY A 18 4.21 -30.68 -11.61
N GLY A 19 3.80 -30.71 -12.89
CA GLY A 19 3.81 -29.54 -13.78
C GLY A 19 2.92 -28.40 -13.27
N ALA A 20 1.67 -28.70 -12.90
CA ALA A 20 0.74 -27.69 -12.39
C ALA A 20 1.20 -27.05 -11.05
N ALA A 21 1.93 -27.80 -10.21
CA ALA A 21 2.52 -27.25 -8.99
C ALA A 21 3.72 -26.34 -9.29
N ALA A 22 4.57 -26.71 -10.25
CA ALA A 22 5.69 -25.89 -10.70
C ALA A 22 5.21 -24.58 -11.34
N ASP A 23 4.17 -24.64 -12.17
CA ASP A 23 3.56 -23.47 -12.83
C ASP A 23 2.97 -22.49 -11.79
N ARG A 24 2.27 -23.00 -10.76
CA ARG A 24 1.77 -22.17 -9.66
C ARG A 24 2.90 -21.52 -8.86
N ALA A 25 3.98 -22.26 -8.60
CA ALA A 25 5.13 -21.71 -7.89
C ALA A 25 5.81 -20.60 -8.71
N ASP A 26 5.85 -20.75 -10.04
CA ASP A 26 6.39 -19.73 -10.93
C ASP A 26 5.52 -18.47 -11.03
N ALA A 27 4.20 -18.66 -11.14
CA ALA A 27 3.23 -17.58 -11.06
C ALA A 27 3.33 -16.83 -9.73
N ALA A 28 3.48 -17.54 -8.60
CA ALA A 28 3.64 -16.94 -7.28
C ALA A 28 4.94 -16.14 -7.16
N ARG A 29 6.07 -16.65 -7.67
CA ARG A 29 7.35 -15.91 -7.71
C ARG A 29 7.23 -14.65 -8.57
N THR A 30 6.58 -14.75 -9.72
CA THR A 30 6.36 -13.60 -10.62
C THR A 30 5.49 -12.54 -9.95
N ALA A 31 4.41 -12.94 -9.28
CA ALA A 31 3.55 -12.02 -8.53
C ALA A 31 4.31 -11.36 -7.37
N GLN A 32 5.13 -12.11 -6.64
CA GLN A 32 5.96 -11.57 -5.56
C GLN A 32 7.01 -10.57 -6.08
N ALA A 33 7.66 -10.89 -7.20
CA ALA A 33 8.62 -9.98 -7.84
C ALA A 33 7.95 -8.68 -8.31
N ARG A 34 6.74 -8.79 -8.89
CA ARG A 34 5.95 -7.61 -9.28
C ARG A 34 5.55 -6.77 -8.08
N ALA A 35 5.04 -7.37 -7.01
CA ALA A 35 4.66 -6.65 -5.79
C ALA A 35 5.87 -5.95 -5.16
N ALA A 36 7.03 -6.61 -5.11
CA ALA A 36 8.27 -6.01 -4.62
C ALA A 36 8.74 -4.84 -5.50
N ALA A 37 8.60 -4.95 -6.83
CA ALA A 37 8.93 -3.87 -7.75
C ALA A 37 7.96 -2.67 -7.60
N GLU A 38 6.66 -2.93 -7.42
CA GLU A 38 5.65 -1.90 -7.15
C GLU A 38 5.91 -1.20 -5.82
N GLU A 39 6.21 -1.94 -4.74
CA GLU A 39 6.59 -1.39 -3.44
C GLU A 39 7.85 -0.52 -3.56
N ALA A 40 8.91 -1.02 -4.20
CA ALA A 40 10.14 -0.26 -4.40
C ALA A 40 9.91 1.02 -5.20
N ALA A 41 9.07 0.97 -6.25
CA ALA A 41 8.70 2.14 -7.03
C ALA A 41 7.96 3.18 -6.18
N LEU A 42 6.96 2.75 -5.39
CA LEU A 42 6.18 3.64 -4.52
C LEU A 42 7.05 4.27 -3.42
N LEU A 43 7.91 3.49 -2.77
CA LEU A 43 8.81 3.99 -1.72
C LEU A 43 9.95 4.86 -2.26
N SER A 44 10.20 4.83 -3.57
CA SER A 44 11.16 5.71 -4.23
C SER A 44 10.58 7.08 -4.64
N LEU A 45 9.26 7.25 -4.54
CA LEU A 45 8.64 8.54 -4.84
C LEU A 45 9.14 9.61 -3.87
N PRO A 46 9.46 10.82 -4.36
CA PRO A 46 9.92 11.91 -3.51
C PRO A 46 8.83 12.28 -2.51
N ALA A 47 9.21 12.44 -1.23
CA ALA A 47 8.29 12.91 -0.21
C ALA A 47 7.79 14.32 -0.56
N VAL A 48 6.53 14.59 -0.27
CA VAL A 48 5.91 15.90 -0.43
C VAL A 48 5.73 16.51 0.96
N ASP A 49 6.15 17.77 1.13
CA ASP A 49 5.99 18.46 2.41
C ASP A 49 4.52 18.88 2.62
N PRO A 50 4.03 18.82 3.87
CA PRO A 50 2.69 19.30 4.21
C PRO A 50 2.62 20.83 4.21
N ASP A 51 1.41 21.37 4.08
CA ASP A 51 1.19 22.82 4.24
C ASP A 51 1.19 23.24 5.71
N ALA A 52 0.76 22.35 6.60
CA ALA A 52 0.76 22.56 8.04
C ALA A 52 0.88 21.23 8.77
N THR A 53 1.44 21.26 9.98
CA THR A 53 1.48 20.11 10.90
C THR A 53 0.92 20.53 12.25
N ALA A 54 0.11 19.68 12.87
CA ALA A 54 -0.38 19.87 14.23
C ALA A 54 -0.21 18.62 15.07
N ALA A 55 0.04 18.79 16.37
CA ALA A 55 -0.02 17.70 17.33
C ALA A 55 -1.49 17.44 17.75
N TYR A 56 -1.86 16.18 17.95
CA TYR A 56 -3.15 15.79 18.52
C TYR A 56 -3.03 15.16 19.91
N GLY A 57 -1.81 15.07 20.45
CA GLY A 57 -1.51 14.62 21.80
C GLY A 57 -0.05 14.83 22.16
N ASP A 58 0.33 14.41 23.36
CA ASP A 58 1.65 14.71 23.96
C ASP A 58 2.79 13.84 23.41
N HIS A 59 2.48 12.71 22.79
CA HIS A 59 3.51 11.82 22.24
C HIS A 59 4.05 12.37 20.91
N PRO A 60 5.37 12.26 20.61
CA PRO A 60 5.95 12.81 19.37
C PRO A 60 5.35 12.24 18.07
N ASP A 61 4.88 11.00 18.10
CA ASP A 61 4.13 10.38 16.98
C ASP A 61 2.64 10.82 16.91
N GLN A 62 2.13 11.63 17.83
CA GLN A 62 0.74 12.09 17.77
C GLN A 62 0.64 13.37 16.95
N VAL A 63 0.90 13.27 15.65
CA VAL A 63 0.93 14.39 14.71
C VAL A 63 0.05 14.17 13.48
N ILE A 64 -0.45 15.26 12.92
CA ILE A 64 -1.24 15.31 11.68
C ILE A 64 -0.56 16.28 10.72
N ASP A 65 -0.32 15.82 9.50
CA ASP A 65 0.12 16.64 8.39
C ASP A 65 -1.09 17.00 7.51
N PHE A 66 -1.28 18.28 7.24
CA PHE A 66 -2.39 18.80 6.46
C PHE A 66 -1.96 19.23 5.05
N TYR A 67 -2.78 18.85 4.07
CA TYR A 67 -2.63 19.25 2.67
C TYR A 67 -3.90 19.96 2.21
N ALA A 68 -3.75 21.20 1.77
CA ALA A 68 -4.83 22.00 1.23
C ALA A 68 -5.21 21.54 -0.18
N PRO A 69 -6.51 21.60 -0.55
CA PRO A 69 -6.94 21.35 -1.93
C PRO A 69 -6.18 22.23 -2.92
N ARG A 70 -5.58 21.63 -3.96
CA ARG A 70 -4.81 22.39 -4.97
C ARG A 70 -5.68 22.90 -6.12
N THR A 71 -6.86 22.33 -6.29
CA THR A 71 -7.83 22.74 -7.31
C THR A 71 -9.17 23.04 -6.65
N GLY A 72 -9.86 24.11 -7.09
CA GLY A 72 -11.23 24.41 -6.67
C GLY A 72 -12.29 23.44 -7.23
N ALA A 73 -11.87 22.30 -7.78
CA ALA A 73 -12.71 21.35 -8.51
C ALA A 73 -13.58 20.45 -7.61
N GLY A 74 -13.55 20.67 -6.30
CA GLY A 74 -14.42 20.00 -5.32
C GLY A 74 -15.71 20.75 -5.00
N ALA A 75 -15.97 21.91 -5.64
CA ALA A 75 -17.22 22.64 -5.42
C ALA A 75 -18.42 21.80 -5.87
N VAL A 76 -19.12 21.19 -4.91
CA VAL A 76 -20.42 20.57 -5.17
C VAL A 76 -21.41 21.70 -5.49
N PRO A 77 -22.21 21.59 -6.57
CA PRO A 77 -23.25 22.58 -6.83
C PRO A 77 -24.19 22.70 -5.62
N GLY A 78 -24.21 23.89 -5.00
CA GLY A 78 -25.01 24.16 -3.79
C GLY A 78 -24.22 24.26 -2.48
N GLU A 79 -22.91 23.97 -2.48
CA GLU A 79 -22.04 24.19 -1.31
C GLU A 79 -21.43 25.60 -1.30
N ALA A 80 -21.18 26.13 -0.11
CA ALA A 80 -20.56 27.43 0.06
C ALA A 80 -19.16 27.45 -0.58
N PRO A 81 -18.74 28.55 -1.24
CA PRO A 81 -17.37 28.68 -1.72
C PRO A 81 -16.38 28.43 -0.57
N GLY A 82 -15.55 27.38 -0.69
CA GLY A 82 -14.49 27.08 0.28
C GLY A 82 -14.67 25.83 1.14
N SER A 83 -15.74 25.04 1.00
CA SER A 83 -15.82 23.70 1.62
C SER A 83 -15.26 22.64 0.69
N ALA A 84 -14.15 22.02 1.08
CA ALA A 84 -13.63 20.81 0.43
C ALA A 84 -13.87 19.61 1.35
N PRO A 85 -14.25 18.45 0.81
CA PRO A 85 -14.34 17.23 1.61
C PRO A 85 -12.98 16.88 2.22
N LEU A 86 -12.99 16.56 3.52
CA LEU A 86 -11.80 16.12 4.26
C LEU A 86 -11.63 14.61 4.12
N VAL A 87 -10.43 14.19 3.72
CA VAL A 87 -9.99 12.80 3.72
C VAL A 87 -8.94 12.60 4.80
N VAL A 88 -9.20 11.68 5.73
CA VAL A 88 -8.22 11.27 6.75
C VAL A 88 -7.48 10.04 6.25
N VAL A 89 -6.15 10.11 6.17
CA VAL A 89 -5.29 9.02 5.72
C VAL A 89 -4.53 8.45 6.91
N LEU A 90 -4.62 7.13 7.07
CA LEU A 90 -3.81 6.36 8.01
C LEU A 90 -2.89 5.44 7.21
N HIS A 91 -1.58 5.58 7.40
CA HIS A 91 -0.60 4.80 6.66
C HIS A 91 -0.54 3.34 7.13
N GLY A 92 -0.02 2.46 6.28
CA GLY A 92 0.23 1.05 6.59
C GLY A 92 1.60 0.82 7.25
N GLY A 93 2.21 -0.35 6.98
CA GLY A 93 3.56 -0.68 7.49
C GLY A 93 3.58 -1.58 8.72
N ALA A 94 2.44 -2.22 9.05
CA ALA A 94 2.32 -3.17 10.16
C ALA A 94 2.83 -2.62 11.50
N TRP A 95 2.59 -1.33 11.78
CA TRP A 95 3.05 -0.62 12.97
C TRP A 95 4.59 -0.65 13.18
N ARG A 96 5.38 -0.92 12.14
CA ARG A 96 6.84 -0.97 12.24
C ARG A 96 7.44 0.44 12.15
N ALA A 97 8.42 0.73 13.00
CA ALA A 97 9.08 2.05 13.09
C ALA A 97 9.56 2.66 11.75
N PRO A 98 10.07 1.89 10.76
CA PRO A 98 10.57 2.49 9.52
C PRO A 98 9.50 3.12 8.62
N TYR A 99 8.22 2.82 8.83
CA TYR A 99 7.13 3.30 7.99
C TYR A 99 6.35 4.39 8.73
N ASP A 100 6.81 5.64 8.61
CA ASP A 100 6.13 6.81 9.17
C ASP A 100 5.19 7.48 8.17
N ARG A 101 4.41 8.49 8.60
CA ARG A 101 3.52 9.23 7.70
C ARG A 101 4.21 9.81 6.46
N ARG A 102 5.56 9.94 6.42
CA ARG A 102 6.26 10.52 5.26
C ARG A 102 6.22 9.62 4.03
N HIS A 103 6.16 8.29 4.20
CA HIS A 103 6.15 7.37 3.05
C HIS A 103 4.84 7.42 2.23
N ILE A 104 3.73 7.90 2.81
CA ILE A 104 2.43 7.99 2.12
C ILE A 104 2.15 9.41 1.57
N THR A 105 3.08 10.36 1.74
CA THR A 105 2.90 11.75 1.31
C THR A 105 2.62 11.94 -0.19
N PRO A 106 3.17 11.13 -1.13
CA PRO A 106 2.80 11.26 -2.54
C PRO A 106 1.31 10.96 -2.79
N PHE A 107 0.72 10.04 -2.01
CA PHE A 107 -0.71 9.75 -2.09
C PHE A 107 -1.56 10.86 -1.47
N ALA A 108 -1.10 11.48 -0.37
CA ALA A 108 -1.75 12.66 0.19
C ALA A 108 -1.76 13.84 -0.81
N ASP A 109 -0.64 14.10 -1.49
CA ASP A 109 -0.56 15.12 -2.54
C ASP A 109 -1.47 14.80 -3.73
N PHE A 110 -1.53 13.53 -4.15
CA PHE A 110 -2.45 13.10 -5.21
C PHE A 110 -3.91 13.43 -4.88
N LEU A 111 -4.35 13.15 -3.65
CA LEU A 111 -5.71 13.50 -3.19
C LEU A 111 -5.91 15.02 -3.14
N ALA A 112 -4.94 15.78 -2.62
CA ALA A 112 -4.99 17.24 -2.57
C ALA A 112 -5.14 17.87 -3.97
N ARG A 113 -4.42 17.34 -4.97
CA ARG A 113 -4.56 17.75 -6.38
C ARG A 113 -5.95 17.45 -6.96
N ARG A 114 -6.64 16.45 -6.42
CA ARG A 114 -8.00 16.09 -6.81
C ARG A 114 -9.09 16.93 -6.15
N GLY A 115 -8.72 17.88 -5.29
CA GLY A 115 -9.63 18.83 -4.66
C GLY A 115 -10.07 18.48 -3.24
N PHE A 116 -9.42 17.49 -2.61
CA PHE A 116 -9.68 17.13 -1.22
C PHE A 116 -8.80 17.94 -0.26
N ALA A 117 -9.32 18.25 0.92
CA ALA A 117 -8.48 18.55 2.07
C ALA A 117 -8.00 17.21 2.64
N VAL A 118 -6.72 17.09 2.99
CA VAL A 118 -6.17 15.80 3.46
C VAL A 118 -5.53 15.98 4.82
N ALA A 119 -5.88 15.11 5.76
CA ALA A 119 -5.22 14.94 7.05
C ALA A 119 -4.47 13.60 7.05
N ASN A 120 -3.15 13.65 6.87
CA ASN A 120 -2.28 12.48 6.92
C ASN A 120 -1.79 12.28 8.36
N VAL A 121 -2.31 11.26 9.03
CA VAL A 121 -2.17 11.09 10.47
C VAL A 121 -1.03 10.12 10.78
N GLU A 122 -0.14 10.57 11.66
CA GLU A 122 0.83 9.71 12.34
C GLU A 122 0.20 9.07 13.57
N TYR A 123 0.72 7.92 13.97
CA TYR A 123 0.32 7.29 15.21
C TYR A 123 1.51 6.55 15.82
N ARG A 124 1.40 6.26 17.12
CA ARG A 124 2.40 5.46 17.83
C ARG A 124 2.65 4.12 17.13
N ARG A 125 3.91 3.88 16.78
CA ARG A 125 4.37 2.60 16.20
C ARG A 125 5.10 1.76 17.24
N GLY A 126 5.39 0.51 16.90
CA GLY A 126 6.26 -0.35 17.69
C GLY A 126 7.67 0.23 17.78
N GLY A 127 8.28 0.13 18.96
CA GLY A 127 9.68 0.55 19.14
C GLY A 127 10.63 -0.31 18.31
N THR A 128 11.80 0.24 17.99
CA THR A 128 12.97 -0.56 17.60
C THR A 128 13.25 -1.52 18.74
N SER A 129 12.77 -2.76 18.64
CA SER A 129 13.32 -3.85 19.42
C SER A 129 14.77 -4.01 18.97
N ALA A 130 15.70 -3.31 19.62
CA ALA A 130 17.08 -3.77 19.62
C ALA A 130 17.03 -5.24 20.06
N ALA A 131 17.57 -6.12 19.23
CA ALA A 131 17.64 -7.54 19.53
C ALA A 131 18.14 -7.70 20.97
N ARG A 132 17.39 -8.47 21.79
CA ARG A 132 17.87 -8.91 23.11
C ARG A 132 19.26 -9.49 22.91
N THR A 133 20.24 -8.82 23.48
CA THR A 133 21.63 -9.28 23.57
C THR A 133 21.75 -10.28 24.70
#